data_AF-G4ZG74-F1
#
_entry.id   AF-G4ZG74-F1
#
_cell.length_a   1.000
_cell.length_b   1.000
_cell.length_c   1.000
_cell.angle_alpha   90.00
_cell.angle_beta   90.00
_cell.angle_gamma   90.00
#
_symmetry.space_group_name_H-M   'P 1'
#
loop_
_entity.id
_entity.type
_entity.pdbx_description
1 polymer ?
#
loop_
_entity_poly.entity_id
_entity_poly.type
_entity_poly.pdbx_seq_one_letter_code
_entity_poly.pdbx_strand_id
1 'polypeptide(L)'
;VPLSVAWLEQLAFSFSAQKVKRDVRYVLSAEHLPSGRRWAVVYSFDDCRTFQRRLARALSVGHRCDAPCPWLYSFVTSYFPKPRLFHSATSDRLVQKRCEALVAYVKTLQSSLLSRASHSCRVLTDAVADALLDFVCGG
;
A
#
# COMPACT_ATOMS: atom_id res chain seq x y z
N VAL A 1 2.74 -4.35 20.86
CA VAL A 1 2.59 -4.01 19.43
C VAL A 1 2.39 -5.31 18.69
N PRO A 2 1.35 -5.44 17.85
CA PRO A 2 1.11 -6.67 17.09
C PRO A 2 2.28 -7.02 16.17
N LEU A 3 2.51 -8.31 15.93
CA LEU A 3 3.67 -8.82 15.18
C LEU A 3 3.74 -8.19 13.77
N SER A 4 2.58 -8.02 13.14
CA SER A 4 2.42 -7.40 11.82
C SER A 4 3.00 -5.99 11.78
N VAL A 5 2.69 -5.17 12.79
CA VAL A 5 3.15 -3.79 12.93
C VAL A 5 4.65 -3.72 13.23
N ALA A 6 5.16 -4.61 14.10
CA ALA A 6 6.59 -4.69 14.39
C ALA A 6 7.41 -5.11 13.15
N TRP A 7 6.87 -6.00 12.33
CA TRP A 7 7.51 -6.41 11.09
C TRP A 7 7.52 -5.28 10.06
N LEU A 8 6.39 -4.55 9.92
CA LEU A 8 6.31 -3.37 9.05
C LEU A 8 7.35 -2.30 9.37
N GLU A 9 7.69 -2.07 10.65
CA GLU A 9 8.70 -1.09 11.06
C GLU A 9 10.07 -1.36 10.43
N GLN A 10 10.36 -2.63 10.16
CA GLN A 10 11.66 -3.11 9.71
C GLN A 10 11.76 -3.17 8.17
N LEU A 11 10.75 -2.67 7.46
CA LEU A 11 10.67 -2.73 6.00
C LEU A 11 10.89 -1.37 5.33
N ALA A 12 11.72 -1.37 4.29
CA ALA A 12 11.82 -0.26 3.34
C ALA A 12 11.18 -0.66 2.01
N PHE A 13 10.48 0.30 1.38
CA PHE A 13 9.74 0.09 0.14
C PHE A 13 10.20 1.03 -0.97
N SER A 14 10.22 0.51 -2.20
CA SER A 14 10.30 1.29 -3.42
C SER A 14 9.41 0.69 -4.50
N PHE A 15 8.98 1.53 -5.45
CA PHE A 15 8.25 1.08 -6.63
C PHE A 15 9.06 1.42 -7.88
N SER A 16 9.12 0.47 -8.79
CA SER A 16 9.52 0.72 -10.18
C SER A 16 8.45 0.21 -11.13
N ALA A 17 8.64 0.41 -12.42
CA ALA A 17 7.73 -0.13 -13.43
C ALA A 17 8.50 -0.73 -14.60
N GLN A 18 7.94 -1.80 -15.14
CA GLN A 18 8.42 -2.49 -16.32
C GLN A 18 7.34 -2.47 -17.38
N LYS A 19 7.69 -2.04 -18.59
CA LYS A 19 6.79 -2.12 -19.75
C LYS A 19 6.87 -3.51 -20.34
N VAL A 20 5.74 -4.20 -20.41
CA VAL A 20 5.63 -5.52 -21.03
C VAL A 20 4.69 -5.39 -22.23
N LYS A 21 5.28 -5.27 -23.43
CA LYS A 21 4.54 -5.01 -24.68
C LYS A 21 3.68 -3.73 -24.59
N ARG A 22 2.36 -3.87 -24.50
CA ARG A 22 1.38 -2.77 -24.37
C ARG A 22 0.86 -2.60 -22.94
N ASP A 23 1.47 -3.28 -21.98
CA ASP A 23 1.09 -3.30 -20.58
C ASP A 23 2.21 -2.74 -19.69
N VAL A 24 1.87 -2.37 -18.45
CA VAL A 24 2.80 -1.87 -17.44
C VAL A 24 2.66 -2.69 -16.17
N ARG A 25 3.78 -3.23 -15.72
CA ARG A 25 3.89 -3.96 -14.46
C ARG A 25 4.61 -3.10 -13.44
N TYR A 26 4.02 -2.94 -12.27
CA TYR A 26 4.59 -2.21 -11.14
C TYR A 26 5.34 -3.22 -10.27
N VAL A 27 6.60 -2.95 -10.00
CA VAL A 27 7.45 -3.81 -9.18
C VAL A 27 7.60 -3.14 -7.82
N LEU A 28 7.00 -3.74 -6.79
CA LEU A 28 7.23 -3.38 -5.40
C LEU A 28 8.50 -4.09 -4.93
N SER A 29 9.56 -3.33 -4.68
CA SER A 29 10.77 -3.85 -4.06
C SER A 29 10.73 -3.56 -2.56
N ALA A 30 10.86 -4.61 -1.75
CA ALA A 30 10.89 -4.54 -0.30
C ALA A 30 12.23 -5.03 0.25
N GLU A 31 12.69 -4.39 1.31
CA GLU A 31 13.92 -4.74 2.02
C GLU A 31 13.63 -4.86 3.51
N HIS A 32 13.99 -6.00 4.10
CA HIS A 32 14.01 -6.19 5.54
C HIS A 32 15.35 -5.68 6.09
N LEU A 33 15.32 -4.51 6.71
CA LEU A 33 16.50 -3.75 7.14
C LEU A 33 17.44 -4.54 8.08
N PRO A 34 16.95 -5.27 9.09
CA PRO A 34 17.85 -5.99 10.01
C PRO A 34 18.65 -7.11 9.35
N SER A 35 18.09 -7.79 8.34
CA SER A 35 18.74 -8.93 7.69
C SER A 35 19.28 -8.62 6.30
N GLY A 36 19.05 -7.40 5.78
CA GLY A 36 19.36 -7.01 4.40
C GLY A 36 18.64 -7.85 3.33
N ARG A 37 17.59 -8.61 3.69
CA ARG A 37 16.89 -9.49 2.74
C ARG A 37 16.04 -8.61 1.84
N ARG A 38 16.19 -8.80 0.53
CA ARG A 38 15.41 -8.07 -0.49
C ARG A 38 14.55 -9.03 -1.27
N TRP A 39 13.35 -8.59 -1.62
CA TRP A 39 12.47 -9.29 -2.54
C TRP A 39 11.70 -8.27 -3.37
N ALA A 40 11.12 -8.75 -4.45
CA ALA A 40 10.30 -7.95 -5.33
C ALA A 40 9.03 -8.70 -5.69
N VAL A 41 7.92 -7.97 -5.74
CA VAL A 41 6.62 -8.48 -6.16
C VAL A 41 6.14 -7.68 -7.36
N VAL A 42 5.57 -8.37 -8.34
CA VAL A 42 5.14 -7.77 -9.61
C VAL A 42 3.62 -7.68 -9.64
N TYR A 43 3.11 -6.48 -9.87
CA TYR A 43 1.69 -6.16 -9.88
C TYR A 43 1.26 -5.54 -11.20
N SER A 44 0.08 -5.91 -11.70
CA SER A 44 -0.66 -5.06 -12.62
C SER A 44 -1.24 -3.84 -11.86
N PHE A 45 -1.68 -2.82 -12.60
CA PHE A 45 -2.40 -1.72 -11.95
C PHE A 45 -3.69 -2.19 -11.25
N ASP A 46 -4.30 -3.26 -11.75
CA ASP A 46 -5.55 -3.81 -11.23
C ASP A 46 -5.34 -4.58 -9.93
N ASP A 47 -4.17 -5.21 -9.76
CA ASP A 47 -3.78 -5.82 -8.49
C ASP A 47 -3.62 -4.73 -7.42
N CYS A 48 -2.97 -3.61 -7.74
CA CYS A 48 -2.87 -2.47 -6.84
C CYS A 48 -4.26 -1.89 -6.48
N ARG A 49 -5.21 -1.85 -7.43
CA ARG A 49 -6.61 -1.46 -7.14
C ARG A 49 -7.34 -2.47 -6.26
N THR A 50 -7.03 -3.75 -6.41
CA THR A 50 -7.59 -4.82 -5.57
C THR A 50 -7.10 -4.68 -4.14
N PHE A 51 -5.81 -4.39 -3.96
CA PHE A 51 -5.24 -4.03 -2.66
C PHE A 51 -5.97 -2.83 -2.03
N GLN A 52 -6.16 -1.74 -2.77
CA GLN A 52 -6.89 -0.57 -2.26
C GLN A 52 -8.33 -0.91 -1.83
N ARG A 53 -9.04 -1.74 -2.60
CA ARG A 53 -10.38 -2.22 -2.23
C ARG A 53 -10.36 -3.12 -0.98
N ARG A 54 -9.34 -3.97 -0.82
CA ARG A 54 -9.16 -4.79 0.39
C ARG A 54 -8.96 -3.90 1.63
N LEU A 55 -8.11 -2.87 1.54
CA LEU A 55 -7.92 -1.90 2.62
C LEU A 55 -9.21 -1.14 2.98
N ALA A 56 -9.95 -0.64 1.97
CA ALA A 56 -11.20 0.08 2.21
C ALA A 56 -12.24 -0.79 2.89
N ARG A 57 -12.30 -2.09 2.53
CA ARG A 57 -13.17 -3.07 3.20
C ARG A 57 -12.72 -3.35 4.62
N ALA A 58 -11.42 -3.54 4.86
CA ALA A 58 -10.86 -3.77 6.19
C ALA A 58 -11.19 -2.62 7.15
N LEU A 59 -11.05 -1.37 6.68
CA LEU A 59 -11.33 -0.18 7.50
C LEU A 59 -12.80 -0.01 7.88
N SER A 60 -13.72 -0.65 7.15
CA SER A 60 -15.19 -0.57 7.32
C SER A 60 -15.74 0.87 7.31
N VAL A 61 -16.72 1.13 6.44
CA VAL A 61 -17.37 2.45 6.40
C VAL A 61 -18.04 2.74 7.74
N GLY A 62 -17.66 3.85 8.38
CA GLY A 62 -18.28 4.29 9.64
C GLY A 62 -17.73 3.64 10.91
N HIS A 63 -16.55 3.01 10.85
CA HIS A 63 -15.85 2.57 12.06
C HIS A 63 -15.54 3.76 12.99
N ARG A 64 -16.12 3.73 14.20
CA ARG A 64 -15.93 4.77 15.22
C ARG A 64 -14.92 4.28 16.25
N CYS A 65 -13.78 4.96 16.30
CA CYS A 65 -12.65 4.66 17.16
C CYS A 65 -11.98 5.98 17.56
N ASP A 66 -11.20 5.98 18.65
CA ASP A 66 -10.32 7.11 19.00
C ASP A 66 -9.01 7.12 18.18
N ALA A 67 -8.80 6.08 17.37
CA ALA A 67 -7.69 5.94 16.45
C ALA A 67 -7.96 6.70 15.13
N PRO A 68 -6.97 6.89 14.24
CA PRO A 68 -7.16 7.67 13.01
C PRO A 68 -7.95 6.93 11.90
N CYS A 69 -8.83 5.99 12.25
CA CYS A 69 -9.55 5.14 11.30
C CYS A 69 -10.36 5.95 10.26
N PRO A 70 -11.11 7.01 10.65
CA PRO A 70 -11.86 7.83 9.67
C PRO A 70 -10.95 8.56 8.68
N TRP A 71 -9.83 9.10 9.17
CA TRP A 71 -8.83 9.76 8.32
C TRP A 71 -8.18 8.75 7.38
N LEU A 72 -7.80 7.57 7.89
CA LEU A 72 -7.16 6.53 7.07
C LEU A 72 -8.12 5.98 6.01
N TYR A 73 -9.40 5.84 6.32
CA TYR A 73 -10.42 5.49 5.33
C TYR A 73 -10.47 6.53 4.20
N SER A 74 -10.57 7.81 4.55
CA SER A 74 -10.56 8.90 3.55
C SER A 74 -9.28 8.90 2.71
N PHE A 75 -8.14 8.65 3.34
CA PHE A 75 -6.86 8.51 2.66
C PHE A 75 -6.89 7.36 1.63
N VAL A 76 -7.30 6.17 2.08
CA VAL A 76 -7.36 4.95 1.27
C VAL A 76 -8.28 5.10 0.07
N THR A 77 -9.41 5.79 0.22
CA THR A 77 -10.36 5.98 -0.87
C THR A 77 -9.98 7.11 -1.82
N SER A 78 -9.30 8.15 -1.34
CA SER A 78 -9.15 9.41 -2.09
C SER A 78 -7.77 9.62 -2.71
N TYR A 79 -6.71 9.08 -2.08
CA TYR A 79 -5.32 9.34 -2.48
C TYR A 79 -4.72 8.26 -3.37
N PHE A 80 -5.45 7.15 -3.59
CA PHE A 80 -4.99 6.10 -4.49
C PHE A 80 -4.93 6.60 -5.95
N PRO A 81 -3.90 6.23 -6.74
CA PRO A 81 -3.79 6.66 -8.13
C PRO A 81 -5.04 6.29 -8.94
N LYS A 82 -5.67 7.27 -9.59
CA LYS A 82 -6.88 7.03 -10.38
C LYS A 82 -6.58 6.32 -11.71
N PRO A 83 -7.47 5.43 -12.18
CA PRO A 83 -7.44 4.99 -13.57
C PRO A 83 -7.68 6.19 -14.48
N ARG A 84 -6.87 6.34 -15.54
CA ARG A 84 -7.09 7.37 -16.57
C ARG A 84 -7.77 6.70 -17.75
N LEU A 85 -8.93 7.23 -18.16
CA LEU A 85 -9.74 6.68 -19.25
C LEU A 85 -9.32 7.20 -20.63
N PHE A 86 -8.50 8.26 -20.69
CA PHE A 86 -8.25 9.03 -21.94
C PHE A 86 -6.77 9.23 -22.30
N HIS A 87 -5.83 8.58 -21.60
CA HIS A 87 -4.40 8.67 -21.91
C HIS A 87 -3.79 7.29 -22.06
N SER A 88 -2.76 7.19 -22.91
CA SER A 88 -1.98 5.95 -23.05
C SER A 88 -1.49 5.50 -21.68
N ALA A 89 -1.99 4.33 -21.24
CA ALA A 89 -1.63 3.72 -19.96
C ALA A 89 -0.13 3.41 -19.84
N THR A 90 0.60 3.44 -20.96
CA THR A 90 2.04 3.15 -21.08
C THR A 90 2.92 4.40 -21.19
N SER A 91 2.35 5.61 -21.07
CA SER A 91 3.15 6.85 -21.07
C SER A 91 4.13 6.88 -19.89
N ASP A 92 5.42 7.09 -20.15
CA ASP A 92 6.47 7.09 -19.11
C ASP A 92 6.18 8.06 -17.97
N ARG A 93 5.71 9.27 -18.31
CA ARG A 93 5.31 10.27 -17.31
C ARG A 93 4.18 9.80 -16.41
N LEU A 94 3.20 9.09 -16.98
CA LEU A 94 2.08 8.54 -16.20
C LEU A 94 2.55 7.40 -15.30
N VAL A 95 3.37 6.50 -15.85
CA VAL A 95 3.91 5.34 -15.16
C VAL A 95 4.76 5.78 -13.97
N GLN A 96 5.68 6.73 -14.18
CA GLN A 96 6.54 7.29 -13.14
C GLN A 96 5.71 7.94 -12.02
N LYS A 97 4.73 8.78 -12.37
CA LYS A 97 3.81 9.39 -11.40
C LYS A 97 3.02 8.35 -10.59
N ARG A 98 2.65 7.23 -11.21
CA ARG A 98 1.97 6.14 -10.52
C ARG A 98 2.91 5.43 -9.55
N CYS A 99 4.17 5.17 -9.91
CA CYS A 99 5.17 4.61 -9.00
C CYS A 99 5.39 5.51 -7.78
N GLU A 100 5.58 6.81 -7.99
CA GLU A 100 5.73 7.81 -6.93
C GLU A 100 4.51 7.85 -5.99
N ALA A 101 3.30 7.83 -6.57
CA ALA A 101 2.08 7.83 -5.79
C ALA A 101 1.87 6.51 -5.03
N LEU A 102 2.19 5.35 -5.63
CA LEU A 102 2.10 4.04 -4.97
C LEU A 102 3.08 3.92 -3.80
N VAL A 103 4.34 4.36 -3.97
CA VAL A 103 5.32 4.30 -2.86
C VAL A 103 4.94 5.28 -1.74
N ALA A 104 4.47 6.49 -2.08
CA ALA A 104 3.98 7.44 -1.07
C ALA A 104 2.77 6.87 -0.33
N TYR A 105 1.87 6.21 -1.06
CA TYR A 105 0.67 5.58 -0.50
C TYR A 105 1.00 4.47 0.50
N VAL A 106 1.87 3.53 0.10
CA VAL A 106 2.34 2.42 0.97
C VAL A 106 3.11 2.94 2.18
N LYS A 107 4.00 3.94 2.01
CA LYS A 107 4.72 4.55 3.13
C LYS A 107 3.79 5.28 4.11
N THR A 108 2.76 5.95 3.59
CA THR A 108 1.79 6.64 4.45
C THR A 108 0.98 5.63 5.26
N LEU A 109 0.56 4.52 4.64
CA LEU A 109 -0.10 3.41 5.35
C LEU A 109 0.80 2.85 6.45
N GLN A 110 2.06 2.54 6.13
CA GLN A 110 3.05 2.05 7.09
C GLN A 110 3.19 3.02 8.27
N SER A 111 3.46 4.29 8.03
CA SER A 111 3.60 5.30 9.09
C SER A 111 2.34 5.45 9.93
N SER A 112 1.16 5.36 9.31
CA SER A 112 -0.12 5.43 10.01
C SER A 112 -0.28 4.24 10.96
N LEU A 113 0.04 3.02 10.50
CA LEU A 113 -0.03 1.79 11.29
C LEU A 113 0.98 1.78 12.45
N LEU A 114 2.17 2.33 12.24
CA LEU A 114 3.23 2.46 13.26
C LEU A 114 2.93 3.55 14.30
N SER A 115 1.98 4.44 14.03
CA SER A 115 1.63 5.49 14.99
C SER A 115 0.99 4.90 16.25
N ARG A 116 1.37 5.42 17.42
CA ARG A 116 0.78 5.00 18.71
C ARG A 116 -0.74 5.13 18.73
N ALA A 117 -1.28 6.13 18.04
CA ALA A 117 -2.73 6.34 17.94
C ALA A 117 -3.44 5.17 17.24
N SER A 118 -2.78 4.47 16.33
CA SER A 118 -3.35 3.31 15.65
C SER A 118 -3.37 2.05 16.52
N HIS A 119 -2.51 1.96 17.53
CA HIS A 119 -2.40 0.78 18.39
C HIS A 119 -3.60 0.56 19.31
N SER A 120 -4.48 1.56 19.48
CA SER A 120 -5.73 1.42 20.22
C SER A 120 -6.85 0.77 19.40
N CYS A 121 -6.67 0.56 18.09
CA CYS A 121 -7.67 -0.02 17.21
C CYS A 121 -7.19 -1.33 16.55
N ARG A 122 -7.86 -2.44 16.90
CA ARG A 122 -7.56 -3.76 16.33
C ARG A 122 -7.80 -3.85 14.83
N VAL A 123 -8.74 -3.08 14.27
CA VAL A 123 -8.94 -3.03 12.82
C VAL A 123 -7.67 -2.57 12.11
N LEU A 124 -6.98 -1.57 12.68
CA LEU A 124 -5.73 -1.06 12.13
C LEU A 124 -4.59 -2.06 12.33
N THR A 125 -4.40 -2.54 13.55
CA THR A 125 -3.23 -3.38 13.87
C THR A 125 -3.32 -4.80 13.34
N ASP A 126 -4.52 -5.27 13.02
CA ASP A 126 -4.75 -6.63 12.54
C ASP A 126 -5.12 -6.55 11.05
N ALA A 127 -6.38 -6.29 10.73
CA ALA A 127 -6.89 -6.39 9.35
C ALA A 127 -6.17 -5.48 8.33
N VAL A 128 -5.87 -4.23 8.69
CA VAL A 128 -5.18 -3.29 7.78
C VAL A 128 -3.68 -3.62 7.69
N ALA A 129 -3.05 -3.95 8.81
CA ALA A 129 -1.65 -4.36 8.83
C ALA A 129 -1.42 -5.65 8.04
N ASP A 130 -2.29 -6.64 8.20
CA ASP A 130 -2.24 -7.91 7.46
C ASP A 130 -2.45 -7.67 5.96
N ALA A 131 -3.42 -6.83 5.57
CA ALA A 131 -3.63 -6.49 4.17
C ALA A 131 -2.42 -5.80 3.53
N LEU A 132 -1.70 -4.95 4.29
CA LEU A 132 -0.47 -4.33 3.81
C LEU A 132 0.67 -5.35 3.69
N LEU A 133 0.83 -6.23 4.68
CA LEU A 133 1.85 -7.27 4.65
C LEU A 133 1.65 -8.27 3.53
N ASP A 134 0.42 -8.70 3.30
CA ASP A 134 0.03 -9.59 2.21
C ASP A 134 0.43 -8.99 0.85
N PHE A 135 0.13 -7.70 0.66
CA PHE A 135 0.53 -6.95 -0.54
C PHE A 135 2.04 -6.71 -0.65
N VAL A 136 2.78 -6.68 0.45
CA VAL A 136 4.24 -6.54 0.40
C VAL A 136 4.93 -7.87 0.13
N CYS A 137 4.34 -8.98 0.59
CA CYS A 137 4.90 -10.33 0.44
C CYS A 137 4.49 -11.04 -0.85
N GLY A 138 3.47 -10.51 -1.55
CA GLY A 138 2.97 -11.11 -2.79
C GLY A 138 1.94 -12.22 -2.59
N GLY A 139 1.11 -12.11 -1.56
CA GLY A 139 -0.05 -12.98 -1.32
C GLY A 139 -1.20 -12.80 -2.31
#